data_AF-A0A6M5YRN1-F1
#
_entry.id   AF-A0A6M5YRN1-F1
#
_cell.length_a   1.000
_cell.length_b   1.000
_cell.length_c   1.000
_cell.angle_alpha   90.00
_cell.angle_beta   90.00
_cell.angle_gamma   90.00
#
_symmetry.space_group_name_H-M   'P 1'
#
loop_
_entity.id
_entity.type
_entity.pdbx_description
1 polymer ?
#
loop_
_entity_poly.entity_id
_entity_poly.type
_entity_poly.pdbx_seq_one_letter_code
_entity_poly.pdbx_strand_id
1 'polypeptide(L)'
;MSDTPEAAPDGAAVFPLIPEELGVHPLLLAALHAYVFLEGSEAAVLNPAVADEAMNYLVSYLQRLDGAELRRVREDMATLAGYAKAEKWPKQQVRFLQEFLKENGIGDQPA
;
A
#
# COMPACT_ATOMS: atom_id res chain seq x y z
N MET A 1 4.55 -27.23 -20.80
CA MET A 1 4.52 -25.76 -20.81
C MET A 1 5.41 -25.35 -19.67
N SER A 2 6.51 -24.67 -19.98
CA SER A 2 7.44 -24.20 -18.97
C SER A 2 6.78 -22.98 -18.32
N ASP A 3 6.15 -23.18 -17.16
CA ASP A 3 5.64 -22.09 -16.31
C ASP A 3 6.83 -21.39 -15.64
N THR A 4 7.68 -20.77 -16.44
CA THR A 4 8.56 -19.73 -15.92
C THR A 4 7.69 -18.48 -15.81
N PRO A 5 7.43 -17.95 -14.59
CA PRO A 5 6.68 -16.72 -14.46
C PRO A 5 7.35 -15.66 -15.32
N GLU A 6 6.61 -15.09 -16.27
CA GLU A 6 7.10 -13.97 -17.07
C GLU A 6 7.42 -12.83 -16.09
N ALA A 7 8.64 -12.29 -16.18
CA ALA A 7 9.06 -11.21 -15.30
C ALA A 7 8.12 -10.01 -15.51
N ALA A 8 7.80 -9.28 -14.43
CA ALA A 8 7.05 -8.04 -14.56
C ALA A 8 7.79 -7.08 -15.51
N PRO A 9 7.06 -6.32 -16.35
CA PRO A 9 7.67 -5.37 -17.25
C PRO A 9 8.46 -4.31 -16.47
N ASP A 10 9.54 -3.81 -17.07
CA ASP A 10 10.27 -2.66 -16.55
C ASP A 10 9.31 -1.47 -16.34
N GLY A 11 9.47 -0.75 -15.24
CA GLY A 11 8.59 0.38 -14.86
C GLY A 11 7.35 -0.03 -14.04
N ALA A 12 7.14 -1.31 -13.75
CA ALA A 12 6.11 -1.75 -12.80
C ALA A 12 6.55 -1.46 -11.35
N ALA A 13 5.74 -0.72 -10.60
CA ALA A 13 6.00 -0.52 -9.17
C ALA A 13 5.60 -1.75 -8.37
N VAL A 14 6.48 -2.18 -7.46
CA VAL A 14 6.26 -3.38 -6.64
C VAL A 14 6.39 -3.01 -5.18
N PHE A 15 5.35 -3.30 -4.40
CA PHE A 15 5.46 -3.36 -2.94
C PHE A 15 6.02 -4.73 -2.56
N PRO A 16 7.11 -4.80 -1.77
CA PRO A 16 7.73 -6.08 -1.48
C PRO A 16 6.79 -6.97 -0.66
N LEU A 17 6.99 -8.28 -0.78
CA LEU A 17 6.28 -9.24 0.07
C LEU A 17 6.71 -9.03 1.53
N ILE A 18 5.74 -8.83 2.41
CA ILE A 18 5.96 -8.63 3.84
C ILE A 18 5.93 -10.01 4.55
N PRO A 19 6.89 -10.31 5.44
CA PRO A 19 6.89 -11.57 6.20
C PRO A 19 5.61 -11.76 7.03
N GLU A 20 5.06 -12.97 7.03
CA GLU A 20 3.83 -13.30 7.77
C GLU A 20 4.00 -13.11 9.29
N GLU A 21 5.22 -13.30 9.80
CA GLU A 21 5.57 -13.18 11.22
C GLU A 21 5.42 -11.74 11.74
N LEU A 22 5.33 -10.75 10.84
CA LEU A 22 5.08 -9.36 11.21
C LEU A 22 3.63 -9.14 11.69
N GLY A 23 2.71 -10.06 11.36
CA GLY A 23 1.34 -10.06 11.87
C GLY A 23 0.44 -8.94 11.32
N VAL A 24 0.87 -8.25 10.25
CA VAL A 24 0.09 -7.21 9.58
C VAL A 24 -1.10 -7.83 8.85
N HIS A 25 -2.27 -7.20 8.92
CA HIS A 25 -3.48 -7.76 8.34
C HIS A 25 -3.35 -7.97 6.81
N PRO A 26 -3.60 -9.18 6.27
CA PRO A 26 -3.39 -9.49 4.86
C PRO A 26 -4.18 -8.60 3.89
N LEU A 27 -5.41 -8.20 4.25
CA LEU A 27 -6.19 -7.28 3.40
C LEU A 27 -5.57 -5.87 3.32
N LEU A 28 -4.91 -5.40 4.39
CA LEU A 28 -4.19 -4.13 4.35
C LEU A 28 -2.96 -4.25 3.44
N LEU A 29 -2.21 -5.35 3.55
CA LEU A 29 -1.06 -5.62 2.68
C LEU A 29 -1.47 -5.69 1.21
N ALA A 30 -2.58 -6.35 0.89
CA ALA A 30 -3.12 -6.41 -0.45
C ALA A 30 -3.51 -5.02 -0.97
N ALA A 31 -4.17 -4.21 -0.14
CA ALA A 31 -4.54 -2.83 -0.50
C ALA A 31 -3.31 -1.94 -0.74
N LEU A 32 -2.28 -2.03 0.11
CA LEU A 32 -1.02 -1.29 -0.07
C LEU A 32 -0.28 -1.74 -1.33
N HIS A 33 -0.25 -3.04 -1.61
CA HIS A 33 0.37 -3.57 -2.82
C HIS A 33 -0.32 -3.05 -4.08
N ALA A 34 -1.66 -3.06 -4.09
CA ALA A 34 -2.44 -2.49 -5.19
C ALA A 34 -2.21 -0.97 -5.31
N TYR A 35 -2.24 -0.24 -4.20
CA TYR A 35 -2.01 1.21 -4.18
C TYR A 35 -0.64 1.58 -4.77
N VAL A 36 0.43 0.93 -4.32
CA VAL A 36 1.80 1.17 -4.83
C VAL A 36 1.91 0.85 -6.31
N PHE A 37 1.26 -0.23 -6.77
CA PHE A 37 1.25 -0.56 -8.18
C PHE A 37 0.50 0.49 -9.02
N LEU A 38 -0.68 0.93 -8.57
CA LEU A 38 -1.50 1.92 -9.27
C LEU A 38 -0.80 3.29 -9.34
N GLU A 39 -0.27 3.79 -8.24
CA GLU A 39 0.36 5.13 -8.19
C GLU A 39 1.78 5.13 -8.77
N GLY A 40 2.55 4.06 -8.56
CA GLY A 40 3.98 4.03 -8.86
C GLY A 40 4.36 3.51 -10.23
N SER A 41 3.45 2.84 -10.95
CA SER A 41 3.79 2.24 -12.24
C SER A 41 3.85 3.27 -13.36
N GLU A 42 4.81 3.11 -14.26
CA GLU A 42 4.97 3.99 -15.41
C GLU A 42 3.81 3.87 -16.41
N ALA A 43 3.57 4.93 -17.17
CA ALA A 43 2.51 4.98 -18.19
C ALA A 43 2.64 3.90 -19.29
N ALA A 44 3.86 3.37 -19.48
CA ALA A 44 4.11 2.25 -20.39
C ALA A 44 3.56 0.90 -19.86
N VAL A 45 3.36 0.79 -18.54
CA VAL A 45 2.84 -0.40 -17.86
C VAL A 45 1.34 -0.27 -17.61
N LEU A 46 0.89 0.88 -17.11
CA LEU A 46 -0.49 1.12 -16.73
C LEU A 46 -0.95 2.49 -17.22
N ASN A 47 -2.16 2.55 -17.82
CA ASN A 47 -2.76 3.82 -18.21
C ASN A 47 -3.01 4.69 -16.95
N PRO A 48 -2.38 5.89 -16.84
CA PRO A 48 -2.50 6.71 -15.64
C PRO A 48 -3.94 7.11 -15.29
N ALA A 49 -4.78 7.39 -16.29
CA ALA A 49 -6.17 7.79 -16.06
C ALA A 49 -7.01 6.64 -15.45
N VAL A 50 -6.71 5.39 -15.85
CA VAL A 50 -7.36 4.19 -15.28
C VAL A 50 -6.83 3.93 -13.87
N ALA A 51 -5.52 4.15 -13.65
CA ALA A 51 -4.90 4.00 -12.35
C ALA A 51 -5.50 4.97 -11.32
N ASP A 52 -5.63 6.25 -11.69
CA ASP A 52 -6.21 7.31 -10.87
C ASP A 52 -7.66 6.98 -10.46
N GLU A 53 -8.48 6.52 -11.41
CA GLU A 53 -9.86 6.13 -11.11
C GLU A 53 -9.93 4.95 -10.12
N ALA A 54 -9.15 3.90 -10.35
CA ALA A 54 -9.11 2.74 -9.46
C ALA A 54 -8.59 3.11 -8.05
N MET A 55 -7.55 3.94 -7.98
CA MET A 55 -6.97 4.42 -6.73
C MET A 55 -7.97 5.27 -5.93
N ASN A 56 -8.74 6.14 -6.60
CA ASN A 56 -9.79 6.94 -5.96
C ASN A 56 -10.83 6.06 -5.26
N TYR A 57 -11.28 4.97 -5.90
CA TYR A 57 -12.21 4.03 -5.27
C TYR A 57 -11.55 3.26 -4.12
N LEU A 58 -10.33 2.76 -4.30
CA LEU A 58 -9.57 2.07 -3.26
C LEU A 58 -9.47 2.94 -2.00
N VAL A 59 -9.02 4.18 -2.15
CA VAL A 59 -8.91 5.16 -1.05
C VAL A 59 -10.28 5.44 -0.45
N SER A 60 -11.31 5.64 -1.27
CA SER A 60 -12.69 5.87 -0.78
C SER A 60 -13.23 4.72 0.06
N TYR A 61 -12.82 3.46 -0.20
CA TYR A 61 -13.18 2.33 0.64
C TYR A 61 -12.39 2.31 1.95
N LEU A 62 -11.09 2.59 1.91
CA LEU A 62 -10.27 2.68 3.13
C LEU A 62 -10.73 3.82 4.04
N GLN A 63 -11.21 4.93 3.48
CA GLN A 63 -11.77 6.05 4.23
C GLN A 63 -13.05 5.70 5.02
N ARG A 64 -13.69 4.55 4.75
CA ARG A 64 -14.85 4.06 5.51
C ARG A 64 -14.46 3.30 6.78
N LEU A 65 -13.17 3.02 6.98
CA LEU A 65 -12.70 2.35 8.18
C LEU A 65 -12.94 3.23 9.41
N ASP A 66 -13.54 2.64 10.44
CA ASP A 66 -13.79 3.28 11.72
C ASP A 66 -13.50 2.33 12.90
N GLY A 67 -13.74 2.81 14.12
CA GLY A 67 -13.75 1.98 15.32
C GLY A 67 -12.51 1.09 15.52
N ALA A 68 -12.76 -0.22 15.66
CA ALA A 68 -11.70 -1.21 15.91
C ALA A 68 -10.86 -1.49 14.66
N GLU A 69 -11.46 -1.44 13.47
CA GLU A 69 -10.78 -1.72 12.21
C GLU A 69 -9.78 -0.61 11.87
N LEU A 70 -10.19 0.66 11.99
CA LEU A 70 -9.30 1.81 11.82
C LEU A 70 -8.14 1.78 12.83
N ARG A 71 -8.43 1.44 14.09
CA ARG A 71 -7.38 1.30 15.10
C ARG A 71 -6.36 0.23 14.70
N ARG A 72 -6.84 -0.94 14.27
CA ARG A 72 -5.98 -2.02 13.81
C ARG A 72 -5.11 -1.59 12.62
N VAL A 73 -5.68 -0.91 11.64
CA VAL A 73 -4.92 -0.40 10.48
C VAL A 73 -3.84 0.59 10.91
N ARG A 74 -4.11 1.47 11.89
CA ARG A 74 -3.08 2.39 12.42
C ARG A 74 -1.91 1.64 13.08
N GLU A 75 -2.21 0.61 13.87
CA GLU A 75 -1.20 -0.24 14.51
C GLU A 75 -0.37 -1.00 13.47
N ASP A 76 -1.04 -1.57 12.46
CA ASP A 76 -0.41 -2.30 11.37
C ASP A 76 0.50 -1.40 10.51
N MET A 77 0.07 -0.17 10.17
CA MET A 77 0.90 0.80 9.46
C MET A 77 2.13 1.22 10.28
N ALA A 78 1.99 1.36 11.60
CA ALA A 78 3.11 1.65 12.49
C ALA A 78 4.12 0.47 12.54
N THR A 79 3.63 -0.76 12.60
CA THR A 79 4.43 -1.98 12.52
C THR A 79 5.20 -2.05 11.20
N LEU A 80 4.54 -1.78 10.06
CA LEU A 80 5.19 -1.73 8.74
C LEU A 80 6.28 -0.67 8.68
N ALA A 81 6.01 0.55 9.16
CA ALA A 81 7.01 1.62 9.18
C ALA A 81 8.20 1.27 10.09
N GLY A 82 7.97 0.58 11.21
CA GLY A 82 9.02 0.08 12.10
C GLY A 82 9.89 -0.98 11.42
N TYR A 83 9.26 -1.94 10.75
CA TYR A 83 9.94 -2.97 9.97
C TYR A 83 10.78 -2.37 8.83
N ALA A 84 10.19 -1.49 8.00
CA ALA A 84 10.91 -0.83 6.91
C ALA A 84 12.14 -0.06 7.39
N LYS A 85 12.07 0.58 8.57
CA LYS A 85 13.24 1.22 9.20
C LYS A 85 14.32 0.20 9.60
N ALA A 86 13.92 -0.91 10.22
CA ALA A 86 14.85 -1.97 10.65
C ALA A 86 15.57 -2.61 9.44
N GLU A 87 14.84 -2.84 8.36
CA GLU A 87 15.34 -3.33 7.07
C GLU A 87 16.04 -2.26 6.24
N LYS A 88 16.22 -1.04 6.77
CA LYS A 88 16.93 0.07 6.14
C LYS A 88 16.39 0.44 4.75
N TRP A 89 15.07 0.38 4.59
CA TRP A 89 14.42 0.86 3.39
C TRP A 89 14.75 2.35 3.14
N PRO A 90 14.69 2.81 1.88
CA PRO A 90 14.83 4.23 1.56
C PRO A 90 13.93 5.12 2.42
N LYS A 91 14.45 6.25 2.89
CA LYS A 91 13.74 7.18 3.77
C LYS A 91 12.38 7.63 3.22
N GLN A 92 12.27 7.77 1.89
CA GLN A 92 11.03 8.12 1.23
C GLN A 92 9.96 7.03 1.35
N GLN A 93 10.33 5.75 1.25
CA GLN A 93 9.40 4.63 1.42
C GLN A 93 8.94 4.48 2.88
N VAL A 94 9.87 4.69 3.83
CA VAL A 94 9.51 4.75 5.26
C VAL A 94 8.53 5.89 5.51
N ARG A 95 8.80 7.07 4.94
CA ARG A 95 7.94 8.24 5.09
C ARG A 95 6.55 8.01 4.50
N PHE A 96 6.48 7.41 3.30
CA PHE A 96 5.23 6.96 2.70
C PHE A 96 4.39 6.13 3.69
N LEU A 97 4.96 5.09 4.31
CA LEU A 97 4.22 4.28 5.29
C LEU A 97 3.75 5.08 6.52
N GLN A 98 4.52 6.06 6.96
CA GLN A 98 4.17 6.91 8.10
C GLN A 98 3.07 7.93 7.78
N GLU A 99 3.02 8.42 6.55
CA GLU A 99 2.13 9.50 6.13
C GLU A 99 0.89 8.98 5.36
N PHE A 100 0.91 7.73 4.87
CA PHE A 100 -0.11 7.12 4.01
C PHE A 100 -1.55 7.39 4.45
N LEU A 101 -1.88 7.11 5.71
CA LEU A 101 -3.25 7.31 6.21
C LEU A 101 -3.66 8.78 6.20
N LYS A 102 -2.74 9.66 6.58
CA LYS A 102 -2.98 11.11 6.64
C LYS A 102 -3.12 11.70 5.24
N GLU A 103 -2.22 11.34 4.34
CA GLU A 103 -2.23 11.83 2.95
C GLU A 103 -3.49 11.40 2.20
N ASN A 104 -4.04 10.24 2.54
CA ASN A 104 -5.26 9.71 1.97
C ASN A 104 -6.53 10.05 2.79
N GLY A 105 -6.45 10.88 3.84
CA GLY A 105 -7.60 11.26 4.67
C GLY A 105 -8.29 10.10 5.40
N ILE A 106 -7.58 8.99 5.63
CA ILE A 106 -8.13 7.78 6.26
C ILE A 106 -8.21 8.00 7.78
N GLY A 107 -9.44 8.01 8.28
CA GLY A 107 -9.75 8.22 9.69
C GLY A 107 -9.72 9.69 10.14
N ASP A 108 -9.88 10.63 9.20
CA ASP A 108 -10.10 12.06 9.46
C ASP A 108 -11.59 12.40 9.72
N GLN A 109 -12.49 11.42 9.58
CA GLN A 109 -13.90 11.62 9.88
C GLN A 109 -14.13 11.83 11.39
N PRO A 110 -14.96 12.80 11.79
CA PRO A 110 -15.35 12.94 13.18
C PRO A 110 -16.13 11.68 13.63
N ALA A 111 -15.76 11.17 14.80
CA ALA A 111 -16.43 10.03 15.45
C ALA A 111 -17.89 10.34 15.81
#